data_AF-A0AAW2IMF6-F1
#
_entry.id   AF-A0AAW2IMF6-F1
#
_cell.length_a   1.000
_cell.length_b   1.000
_cell.length_c   1.000
_cell.angle_alpha   90.00
_cell.angle_beta   90.00
_cell.angle_gamma   90.00
#
_symmetry.space_group_name_H-M   'P 1'
#
loop_
_entity.id
_entity.type
_entity.pdbx_description
1 polymer ?
#
loop_
_entity_poly.entity_id
_entity_poly.type
_entity_poly.pdbx_seq_one_letter_code
_entity_poly.pdbx_strand_id
1 'polypeptide(L)'
;MAHRDWEHGIQWAASRWRGKHVVNAAFRSLLASLVYHIWQERNSRHFQQRSRPPSIVGMLVVEEIRQRIISVPLRHSICSLGLFRLWKIPWPVEGPIDEGGLGIKDILALNRALMSKHLWAVIKQDRTSIWVDWIIQVRLRDCSIWTAKENKGAWGWRKMLSLRNSLMSHIHYRVGSGESVSLWHDPWHPLGPLISRFPRGPQMTRIGPLDKLSAVIKDGQWNWPFITDIACLEITHMLPPFWRARTESFGSQRMDPQHLNCL
;
A
#
# COMPACT_ATOMS: atom_id res chain seq x y z
N MET A 1 27.36 53.91 7.76
CA MET A 1 26.53 52.87 7.12
C MET A 1 25.08 53.24 7.35
N ALA A 2 24.32 53.50 6.28
CA ALA A 2 22.96 54.01 6.37
C ALA A 2 22.05 53.05 7.13
N HIS A 3 21.46 53.53 8.23
CA HIS A 3 20.37 52.86 8.92
C HIS A 3 19.17 52.86 7.97
N ARG A 4 19.03 51.80 7.16
CA ARG A 4 17.81 51.61 6.35
C ARG A 4 16.64 51.51 7.31
N ASP A 5 15.75 52.49 7.23
CA ASP A 5 14.58 52.58 8.08
C ASP A 5 13.70 51.33 7.89
N TRP A 6 13.56 50.54 8.96
CA TRP A 6 12.82 49.29 8.94
C TRP A 6 11.38 49.50 8.49
N GLU A 7 10.80 50.64 8.87
CA GLU A 7 9.45 51.04 8.51
C GLU A 7 9.31 51.20 6.99
N HIS A 8 10.28 51.81 6.34
CA HIS A 8 10.33 51.93 4.88
C HIS A 8 10.42 50.57 4.19
N GLY A 9 11.22 49.64 4.74
CA GLY A 9 11.34 48.27 4.21
C GLY A 9 10.05 47.47 4.32
N ILE A 10 9.34 47.58 5.44
CA ILE A 10 8.03 46.93 5.64
C ILE A 10 6.97 47.54 4.74
N GLN A 11 6.90 48.87 4.62
CA GLN A 11 5.96 49.54 3.72
C GLN A 11 6.21 49.17 2.25
N TRP A 12 7.47 49.05 1.84
CA TRP A 12 7.86 48.55 0.52
C TRP A 12 7.40 47.12 0.28
N ALA A 13 7.66 46.20 1.23
CA ALA A 13 7.22 44.80 1.09
C ALA A 13 5.68 44.70 1.06
N ALA A 14 4.99 45.49 1.89
CA ALA A 14 3.54 45.55 1.97
C ALA A 14 2.88 46.18 0.74
N SER A 15 3.59 47.01 -0.03
CA SER A 15 3.10 47.53 -1.32
C SER A 15 3.39 46.59 -2.48
N ARG A 16 4.57 45.94 -2.47
CA ARG A 16 5.04 45.06 -3.54
C ARG A 16 4.37 43.69 -3.58
N TRP A 17 4.04 43.12 -2.42
CA TRP A 17 3.42 41.79 -2.31
C TRP A 17 1.92 41.84 -2.02
N ARG A 18 1.21 42.83 -2.61
CA ARG A 18 -0.25 42.94 -2.53
C ARG A 18 -0.95 41.92 -3.43
N GLY A 19 -2.19 41.57 -3.06
CA GLY A 19 -3.06 40.72 -3.86
C GLY A 19 -2.94 39.22 -3.56
N LYS A 20 -3.75 38.43 -4.29
CA LYS A 20 -3.94 36.99 -4.10
C LYS A 20 -2.97 36.11 -4.90
N HIS A 21 -1.99 36.71 -5.58
CA HIS A 21 -1.02 35.95 -6.37
C HIS A 21 -0.18 35.04 -5.47
N VAL A 22 0.04 33.81 -5.92
CA VAL A 22 0.70 32.76 -5.14
C VAL A 22 2.08 33.16 -4.62
N VAL A 23 2.87 33.81 -5.49
CA VAL A 23 4.21 34.29 -5.15
C VAL A 23 4.15 35.36 -4.05
N ASN A 24 3.14 36.24 -4.07
CA ASN A 24 2.97 37.30 -3.08
C ASN A 24 2.50 36.75 -1.73
N ALA A 25 1.63 35.74 -1.75
CA ALA A 25 1.22 35.02 -0.55
C ALA A 25 2.41 34.28 0.08
N ALA A 26 3.22 33.60 -0.75
CA ALA A 26 4.45 32.95 -0.30
C ALA A 26 5.39 33.96 0.35
N PHE A 27 5.80 35.04 -0.34
CA PHE A 27 6.74 36.03 0.20
C PHE A 27 6.29 36.69 1.51
N ARG A 28 4.98 36.94 1.70
CA ARG A 28 4.46 37.43 2.99
C ARG A 28 4.63 36.39 4.10
N SER A 29 4.32 35.13 3.83
CA SER A 29 4.55 34.03 4.77
C SER A 29 6.04 33.83 5.07
N LEU A 30 6.92 34.03 4.09
CA LEU A 30 8.38 33.98 4.24
C LEU A 30 8.88 35.06 5.20
N LEU A 31 8.45 36.30 4.98
CA LEU A 31 8.84 37.43 5.82
C LEU A 31 8.40 37.21 7.27
N ALA A 32 7.18 36.71 7.47
CA ALA A 32 6.67 36.40 8.81
C ALA A 32 7.52 35.33 9.53
N SER A 33 7.87 34.22 8.85
CA SER A 33 8.74 33.18 9.41
C SER A 33 10.14 33.70 9.73
N LEU A 34 10.73 34.50 8.84
CA LEU A 34 12.05 35.11 9.06
C LEU A 34 12.07 35.99 10.30
N VAL A 35 11.11 36.90 10.42
CA VAL A 35 10.99 37.81 11.57
C VAL A 35 10.83 37.01 12.86
N TYR A 36 10.00 35.97 12.84
CA TYR A 36 9.77 35.12 14.01
C TYR A 36 11.04 34.39 14.47
N HIS A 37 11.77 33.73 13.58
CA HIS A 37 13.00 33.01 13.94
C HIS A 37 14.11 33.92 14.43
N ILE A 38 14.27 35.09 13.81
CA ILE A 38 15.26 36.09 14.24
C ILE A 38 14.90 36.62 15.64
N TRP A 39 13.62 36.92 15.86
CA TRP A 39 13.13 37.36 17.17
C TRP A 39 13.30 36.27 18.24
N GLN A 40 12.95 35.02 17.90
CA GLN A 40 13.10 33.88 18.79
C GLN A 40 14.56 33.68 19.18
N GLU A 41 15.48 33.70 18.22
CA GLU A 41 16.92 33.55 18.45
C GLU A 41 17.46 34.69 19.33
N ARG A 42 17.05 35.95 19.09
CA ARG A 42 17.42 37.10 19.92
C ARG A 42 16.97 36.92 21.37
N ASN A 43 15.72 36.47 21.56
CA ASN A 43 15.17 36.27 22.90
C ASN A 43 15.80 35.08 23.63
N SER A 44 16.09 33.98 22.93
CA SER A 44 16.80 32.85 23.52
C SER A 44 18.21 33.24 24.00
N ARG A 45 18.91 34.12 23.26
CA ARG A 45 20.22 34.65 23.69
C ARG A 45 20.11 35.50 24.94
N HIS A 46 19.11 36.37 25.01
CA HIS A 46 18.94 37.31 26.12
C HIS A 46 18.42 36.64 27.40
N PHE A 47 17.41 35.75 27.29
CA PHE A 47 16.70 35.20 28.45
C PHE A 47 17.14 33.78 28.83
N GLN A 48 17.69 33.00 27.90
CA GLN A 48 18.02 31.59 28.13
C GLN A 48 19.52 31.30 28.03
N GLN A 49 20.35 32.31 27.72
CA GLN A 49 21.79 32.19 27.44
C GLN A 49 22.15 31.06 26.45
N ARG A 50 21.20 30.70 25.58
CA ARG A 50 21.38 29.71 24.52
C ARG A 50 21.53 30.44 23.21
N SER A 51 22.60 30.16 22.48
CA SER A 51 22.84 30.69 21.14
C SER A 51 23.04 29.54 20.18
N ARG A 52 22.28 29.53 19.08
CA ARG A 52 22.51 28.56 18.00
C ARG A 52 23.57 29.11 17.03
N PRO A 53 24.31 28.24 16.33
CA PRO A 53 25.16 28.68 15.23
C PRO A 53 24.30 29.31 14.12
N PRO A 54 24.77 30.36 13.44
CA PRO A 54 24.02 31.01 12.35
C PRO A 54 23.60 30.05 11.24
N SER A 55 24.39 29.01 10.97
CA SER A 55 24.07 27.96 9.99
C SER A 55 22.81 27.18 10.35
N ILE A 56 22.62 26.85 11.64
CA ILE A 56 21.44 26.12 12.12
C ILE A 56 20.19 27.00 12.01
N VAL A 57 20.29 28.27 12.41
CA VAL A 57 19.18 29.23 12.31
C VAL A 57 18.78 29.41 10.84
N GLY A 58 19.77 29.55 9.95
CA GLY A 58 19.54 29.61 8.51
C GLY A 58 18.84 28.35 7.97
N MET A 59 19.27 27.16 8.38
CA MET A 59 18.61 25.90 7.98
C MET A 59 17.18 25.80 8.49
N LEU A 60 16.90 26.17 9.75
CA LEU A 60 15.55 26.14 10.32
C LEU A 60 14.60 27.07 9.56
N VAL A 61 15.08 28.27 9.22
CA VAL A 61 14.36 29.23 8.39
C VAL A 61 14.07 28.64 7.01
N VAL A 62 15.08 28.11 6.33
CA VAL A 62 14.91 27.51 4.99
C VAL A 62 13.93 26.34 5.02
N GLU A 63 14.01 25.48 6.04
CA GLU A 63 13.12 24.32 6.15
C GLU A 63 11.68 24.73 6.47
N GLU A 64 11.45 25.67 7.39
CA GLU A 64 10.10 26.18 7.63
C GLU A 64 9.49 26.78 6.37
N ILE A 65 10.30 27.53 5.61
CA ILE A 65 9.88 28.10 4.33
C ILE A 65 9.45 27.00 3.35
N ARG A 66 10.25 25.93 3.22
CA ARG A 66 9.93 24.81 2.34
C ARG A 66 8.62 24.15 2.76
N GLN A 67 8.47 23.86 4.05
CA GLN A 67 7.25 23.27 4.61
C GLN A 67 6.03 24.18 4.39
N ARG A 68 6.17 25.50 4.56
CA ARG A 68 5.08 26.45 4.29
C ARG A 68 4.70 26.47 2.82
N ILE A 69 5.65 26.53 1.89
CA ILE A 69 5.37 26.52 0.45
C ILE A 69 4.65 25.23 0.03
N ILE A 70 5.03 24.08 0.60
CA ILE A 70 4.34 22.78 0.36
C ILE A 70 2.92 22.78 0.94
N SER A 71 2.73 23.35 2.14
CA SER A 71 1.45 23.28 2.84
C SER A 71 0.35 24.19 2.27
N VAL A 72 0.71 25.24 1.52
CA VAL A 72 -0.28 26.12 0.89
C VAL A 72 -0.78 25.46 -0.40
N PRO A 73 -2.10 25.33 -0.60
CA PRO A 73 -2.65 24.76 -1.84
C PRO A 73 -2.40 25.71 -3.01
N LEU A 74 -1.28 25.52 -3.71
CA LEU A 74 -0.93 26.28 -4.90
C LEU A 74 -1.63 25.69 -6.13
N ARG A 75 -2.27 26.52 -6.94
CA ARG A 75 -2.76 26.07 -8.26
C ARG A 75 -1.56 25.72 -9.14
N HIS A 76 -1.65 24.61 -9.87
CA HIS A 76 -0.62 24.20 -10.81
C HIS A 76 -0.44 25.28 -11.89
N SER A 77 0.72 25.94 -11.88
CA SER A 77 1.06 27.03 -12.80
C SER A 77 2.58 27.10 -13.00
N ILE A 78 3.04 27.70 -14.09
CA ILE A 78 4.48 27.95 -14.33
C ILE A 78 5.10 28.73 -13.15
N CYS A 79 4.33 29.62 -12.52
CA CYS A 79 4.78 30.38 -11.35
C CYS A 79 4.95 29.50 -10.10
N SER A 80 4.05 28.55 -9.84
CA SER A 80 4.21 27.61 -8.72
C SER A 80 5.37 26.65 -8.97
N LEU A 81 5.54 26.17 -10.21
CA LEU A 81 6.69 25.38 -10.65
C LEU A 81 8.01 26.11 -10.40
N GLY A 82 8.09 27.38 -10.83
CA GLY A 82 9.25 28.23 -10.61
C GLY A 82 9.57 28.44 -9.13
N LEU A 83 8.55 28.58 -8.28
CA LEU A 83 8.73 28.71 -6.83
C LEU A 83 9.31 27.43 -6.22
N PHE A 84 8.78 26.25 -6.55
CA PHE A 84 9.32 24.99 -6.04
C PHE A 84 10.77 24.74 -6.49
N ARG A 85 11.10 25.05 -7.75
CA ARG A 85 12.47 24.97 -8.29
C ARG A 85 13.43 25.92 -7.57
N LEU A 86 13.05 27.18 -7.38
CA LEU A 86 13.85 28.18 -6.67
C LEU A 86 14.21 27.73 -5.26
N TRP A 87 13.27 27.07 -4.57
CA TRP A 87 13.43 26.61 -3.19
C TRP A 87 13.90 25.17 -3.06
N LYS A 88 14.27 24.51 -4.17
CA LYS A 88 14.73 23.10 -4.23
C LYS A 88 13.78 22.12 -3.53
N ILE A 89 12.48 22.41 -3.55
CA ILE A 89 11.46 21.59 -2.89
C ILE A 89 11.24 20.34 -3.77
N PRO A 90 11.38 19.11 -3.22
CA PRO A 90 11.02 17.90 -3.94
C PRO A 90 9.58 18.03 -4.42
N TRP A 91 9.37 17.86 -5.72
CA TRP A 91 8.06 17.93 -6.34
C TRP A 91 7.09 16.94 -5.67
N PRO A 92 5.77 17.22 -5.61
CA PRO A 92 4.82 16.17 -5.27
C PRO A 92 5.09 14.92 -6.12
N VAL A 93 4.97 13.75 -5.49
CA VAL A 93 5.22 12.43 -6.11
C VAL A 93 4.43 12.27 -7.42
N GLU A 94 3.33 13.00 -7.55
CA GLU A 94 2.49 13.05 -8.72
C GLU A 94 2.91 14.19 -9.69
N GLY A 95 3.30 13.83 -10.91
CA GLY A 95 3.65 14.80 -11.96
C GLY A 95 4.48 14.22 -13.12
N PRO A 96 4.49 14.88 -14.31
CA PRO A 96 5.25 14.43 -15.48
C PRO A 96 6.76 14.40 -15.23
N ILE A 97 7.47 13.42 -15.80
CA ILE A 97 8.92 13.23 -15.62
C ILE A 97 9.71 14.40 -16.22
N ASP A 98 9.27 14.89 -17.37
CA ASP A 98 9.79 16.04 -18.11
C ASP A 98 9.69 17.37 -17.34
N GLU A 99 8.75 17.48 -16.40
CA GLU A 99 8.62 18.64 -15.53
C GLU A 99 9.40 18.52 -14.21
N GLY A 100 9.99 17.34 -13.94
CA GLY A 100 10.73 17.03 -12.71
C GLY A 100 9.93 16.24 -11.66
N GLY A 101 8.77 15.68 -12.03
CA GLY A 101 7.99 14.75 -11.20
C GLY A 101 8.48 13.30 -11.31
N LEU A 102 7.93 12.41 -10.47
CA LEU A 102 8.27 10.97 -10.50
C LEU A 102 7.50 10.17 -11.56
N GLY A 103 6.64 10.82 -12.36
CA GLY A 103 5.83 10.15 -13.38
C GLY A 103 4.64 9.34 -12.83
N ILE A 104 4.38 9.41 -11.52
CA ILE A 104 3.29 8.67 -10.88
C ILE A 104 1.99 9.46 -11.10
N LYS A 105 1.02 8.87 -11.79
CA LYS A 105 -0.25 9.56 -12.12
C LYS A 105 -1.27 9.54 -10.98
N ASP A 106 -1.24 8.49 -10.16
CA ASP A 106 -2.15 8.29 -9.03
C ASP A 106 -1.43 7.47 -7.95
N ILE A 107 -1.07 8.14 -6.85
CA ILE A 107 -0.35 7.53 -5.73
C ILE A 107 -1.23 6.51 -4.99
N LEU A 108 -2.55 6.71 -4.97
CA LEU A 108 -3.49 5.81 -4.33
C LEU A 108 -3.65 4.53 -5.14
N ALA A 109 -3.69 4.63 -6.47
CA ALA A 109 -3.66 3.47 -7.36
C ALA A 109 -2.33 2.72 -7.26
N LEU A 110 -1.20 3.43 -7.27
CA LEU A 110 0.12 2.79 -7.14
C LEU A 110 0.26 2.07 -5.78
N ASN A 111 -0.14 2.71 -4.69
CA ASN A 111 -0.10 2.09 -3.36
C ASN A 111 -1.00 0.84 -3.31
N ARG A 112 -2.23 0.91 -3.85
CA ARG A 112 -3.09 -0.27 -3.98
C ARG A 112 -2.41 -1.38 -4.77
N ALA A 113 -1.80 -1.07 -5.92
CA ALA A 113 -1.10 -2.05 -6.75
C ALA A 113 0.10 -2.70 -6.03
N LEU A 114 0.92 -1.91 -5.33
CA LEU A 114 2.05 -2.41 -4.55
C LEU A 114 1.60 -3.28 -3.38
N MET A 115 0.58 -2.86 -2.63
CA MET A 115 0.00 -3.68 -1.56
C MET A 115 -0.60 -4.99 -2.12
N SER A 116 -1.29 -4.93 -3.25
CA SER A 116 -1.80 -6.12 -3.95
C SER A 116 -0.68 -7.06 -4.36
N LYS A 117 0.45 -6.54 -4.85
CA LYS A 117 1.63 -7.34 -5.20
C LYS A 117 2.22 -8.05 -3.98
N HIS A 118 2.32 -7.36 -2.84
CA HIS A 118 2.77 -7.98 -1.59
C HIS A 118 1.78 -9.04 -1.10
N LEU A 119 0.48 -8.75 -1.14
CA LEU A 119 -0.56 -9.70 -0.79
C LEU A 119 -0.50 -10.94 -1.68
N TRP A 120 -0.29 -10.75 -2.98
CA TRP A 120 -0.11 -11.84 -3.95
C TRP A 120 1.10 -12.73 -3.62
N ALA A 121 2.23 -12.14 -3.23
CA ALA A 121 3.40 -12.92 -2.81
C ALA A 121 3.11 -13.78 -1.57
N VAL A 122 2.29 -13.28 -0.63
CA VAL A 122 1.82 -14.05 0.54
C VAL A 122 0.85 -15.16 0.12
N ILE A 123 -0.10 -14.87 -0.77
CA ILE A 123 -1.04 -15.87 -1.31
C ILE A 123 -0.29 -17.00 -2.02
N LYS A 124 0.73 -16.65 -2.80
CA LYS A 124 1.61 -17.64 -3.46
C LYS A 124 2.47 -18.46 -2.51
N GLN A 125 2.53 -18.08 -1.24
CA GLN A 125 3.42 -18.66 -0.24
C GLN A 125 4.88 -18.69 -0.70
N ASP A 126 5.34 -17.64 -1.39
CA ASP A 126 6.72 -17.57 -1.88
C ASP A 126 7.72 -17.38 -0.73
N ARG A 127 8.26 -18.50 -0.24
CA ARG A 127 9.20 -18.54 0.89
C ARG A 127 10.60 -18.00 0.55
N THR A 128 10.87 -17.62 -0.69
CA THR A 128 12.14 -16.96 -1.04
C THR A 128 12.23 -15.56 -0.42
N SER A 129 11.09 -14.92 -0.17
CA SER A 129 11.02 -13.66 0.55
C SER A 129 10.98 -13.91 2.06
N ILE A 130 12.03 -13.49 2.78
CA ILE A 130 12.08 -13.54 4.25
C ILE A 130 10.85 -12.88 4.89
N TRP A 131 10.37 -11.79 4.28
CA TRP A 131 9.17 -11.11 4.76
C TRP A 131 7.91 -11.98 4.61
N VAL A 132 7.73 -12.67 3.47
CA VAL A 132 6.61 -13.60 3.27
C VAL A 132 6.73 -14.78 4.23
N ASP A 133 7.92 -15.34 4.38
CA ASP A 133 8.16 -16.46 5.28
C ASP A 133 7.84 -16.10 6.74
N TRP A 134 8.30 -14.93 7.21
CA TRP A 134 7.96 -14.41 8.52
C TRP A 134 6.45 -14.16 8.69
N ILE A 135 5.78 -13.58 7.69
CA ILE A 135 4.33 -13.37 7.73
C ILE A 135 3.62 -14.71 7.91
N ILE A 136 3.99 -15.74 7.14
CA ILE A 136 3.30 -17.01 7.24
C ILE A 136 3.60 -17.69 8.58
N GLN A 137 4.86 -17.71 9.04
CA GLN A 137 5.24 -18.39 10.28
C GLN A 137 4.75 -17.68 11.56
N VAL A 138 4.85 -16.35 11.61
CA VAL A 138 4.63 -15.58 12.84
C VAL A 138 3.24 -14.95 12.87
N ARG A 139 2.82 -14.36 11.76
CA ARG A 139 1.60 -13.54 11.67
C ARG A 139 0.36 -14.36 11.37
N LEU A 140 0.41 -15.20 10.33
CA LEU A 140 -0.70 -16.04 9.91
C LEU A 140 -0.74 -17.37 10.68
N ARG A 141 0.43 -17.97 10.95
CA ARG A 141 0.57 -19.31 11.55
C ARG A 141 -0.26 -20.31 10.72
N ASP A 142 -1.33 -20.84 11.31
CA ASP A 142 -2.23 -21.81 10.68
C ASP A 142 -3.48 -21.17 10.07
N CYS A 143 -3.60 -19.84 10.10
CA CYS A 143 -4.72 -19.12 9.50
C CYS A 143 -4.45 -18.83 8.02
N SER A 144 -5.42 -19.13 7.15
CA SER A 144 -5.37 -18.65 5.76
C SER A 144 -5.51 -17.13 5.70
N ILE A 145 -4.77 -16.52 4.76
CA ILE A 145 -4.86 -15.09 4.43
C ILE A 145 -6.29 -14.65 4.06
N TRP A 146 -7.09 -15.56 3.51
CA TRP A 146 -8.46 -15.30 3.04
C TRP A 146 -9.47 -15.11 4.17
N THR A 147 -9.23 -15.78 5.29
CA THR A 147 -10.14 -15.83 6.45
C THR A 147 -9.55 -15.17 7.69
N ALA A 148 -8.32 -14.65 7.59
CA ALA A 148 -7.67 -13.87 8.64
C ALA A 148 -8.49 -12.60 8.99
N LYS A 149 -8.63 -12.33 10.29
CA LYS A 149 -9.43 -11.19 10.77
C LYS A 149 -8.72 -9.86 10.50
N GLU A 150 -9.43 -8.92 9.89
CA GLU A 150 -8.93 -7.57 9.56
C GLU A 150 -8.72 -6.66 10.78
N ASN A 151 -9.34 -6.96 11.92
CA ASN A 151 -9.30 -6.09 13.09
C ASN A 151 -8.01 -6.19 13.92
N LYS A 152 -7.09 -7.10 13.57
CA LYS A 152 -5.85 -7.31 14.32
C LYS A 152 -4.64 -6.69 13.63
N GLY A 153 -3.94 -5.84 14.39
CA GLY A 153 -2.58 -5.37 14.10
C GLY A 153 -2.47 -4.02 13.38
N ALA A 154 -1.24 -3.71 12.93
CA ALA A 154 -0.88 -2.41 12.37
C ALA A 154 -1.74 -1.99 11.15
N TRP A 155 -1.93 -0.68 10.98
CA TRP A 155 -2.78 -0.09 9.94
C TRP A 155 -2.48 -0.64 8.54
N GLY A 156 -1.20 -0.71 8.15
CA GLY A 156 -0.80 -1.22 6.83
C GLY A 156 -1.21 -2.67 6.58
N TRP A 157 -1.12 -3.53 7.60
CA TRP A 157 -1.57 -4.93 7.52
C TRP A 157 -3.09 -5.01 7.32
N ARG A 158 -3.86 -4.23 8.09
CA ARG A 158 -5.32 -4.18 7.95
C ARG A 158 -5.72 -3.71 6.55
N LYS A 159 -5.02 -2.69 6.04
CA LYS A 159 -5.26 -2.17 4.69
C LYS A 159 -4.92 -3.20 3.61
N MET A 160 -3.81 -3.91 3.75
CA MET A 160 -3.45 -4.99 2.83
C MET A 160 -4.48 -6.13 2.86
N LEU A 161 -4.92 -6.57 4.04
CA LEU A 161 -5.97 -7.59 4.16
C LEU A 161 -7.29 -7.15 3.51
N SER A 162 -7.65 -5.88 3.61
CA SER A 162 -8.88 -5.35 2.99
C SER A 162 -8.91 -5.51 1.46
N LEU A 163 -7.74 -5.63 0.81
CA LEU A 163 -7.64 -5.84 -0.64
C LEU A 163 -7.93 -7.28 -1.08
N ARG A 164 -7.97 -8.25 -0.15
CA ARG A 164 -8.11 -9.67 -0.49
C ARG A 164 -9.36 -9.94 -1.33
N ASN A 165 -10.50 -9.38 -0.95
CA ASN A 165 -11.76 -9.62 -1.67
C ASN A 165 -11.69 -9.13 -3.12
N SER A 166 -11.00 -8.01 -3.37
CA SER A 166 -10.77 -7.51 -4.72
C SER A 166 -9.81 -8.39 -5.51
N LEU A 167 -8.81 -9.01 -4.87
CA LEU A 167 -7.93 -9.98 -5.53
C LEU A 167 -8.63 -11.32 -5.78
N MET A 168 -9.52 -11.75 -4.89
CA MET A 168 -10.18 -13.06 -4.96
C MET A 168 -10.92 -13.26 -6.28
N SER A 169 -11.58 -12.23 -6.80
CA SER A 169 -12.29 -12.30 -8.09
C SER A 169 -11.37 -12.47 -9.31
N HIS A 170 -10.06 -12.28 -9.15
CA HIS A 170 -9.07 -12.37 -10.21
C HIS A 170 -8.17 -13.62 -10.08
N ILE A 171 -8.42 -14.47 -9.08
CA ILE A 171 -7.59 -15.64 -8.78
C ILE A 171 -8.41 -16.90 -9.08
N HIS A 172 -7.84 -17.76 -9.91
CA HIS A 172 -8.39 -19.07 -10.22
C HIS A 172 -7.45 -20.15 -9.69
N TYR A 173 -7.98 -21.02 -8.85
CA TYR A 173 -7.23 -22.16 -8.31
C TYR A 173 -7.25 -23.32 -9.31
N ARG A 174 -6.10 -23.97 -9.49
CA ARG A 174 -6.02 -25.25 -10.21
C ARG A 174 -5.80 -26.38 -9.21
N VAL A 175 -6.86 -27.15 -8.95
CA VAL A 175 -6.81 -28.25 -7.98
C VAL A 175 -5.94 -29.39 -8.52
N GLY A 176 -4.77 -29.58 -7.90
CA GLY A 176 -3.84 -30.69 -8.10
C GLY A 176 -3.88 -31.67 -6.92
N SER A 177 -2.77 -31.81 -6.18
CA SER A 177 -2.67 -32.70 -5.00
C SER A 177 -3.45 -32.21 -3.78
N GLY A 178 -3.60 -30.88 -3.62
CA GLY A 178 -4.33 -30.27 -2.51
C GLY A 178 -3.53 -30.12 -1.19
N GLU A 179 -2.26 -30.51 -1.14
CA GLU A 179 -1.43 -30.45 0.08
C GLU A 179 -1.12 -29.03 0.57
N SER A 180 -0.99 -28.07 -0.36
CA SER A 180 -0.68 -26.67 -0.06
C SER A 180 -1.91 -25.80 0.19
N VAL A 181 -3.12 -26.33 -0.09
CA VAL A 181 -4.39 -25.58 -0.07
C VAL A 181 -5.22 -26.02 1.13
N SER A 182 -5.72 -25.05 1.91
CA SER A 182 -6.67 -25.33 2.98
C SER A 182 -8.05 -25.66 2.40
N LEU A 183 -8.64 -26.78 2.83
CA LEU A 183 -9.96 -27.21 2.36
C LEU A 183 -11.03 -26.15 2.67
N TRP A 184 -11.01 -25.62 3.89
CA TRP A 184 -12.07 -24.77 4.41
C TRP A 184 -11.82 -23.28 4.18
N HIS A 185 -10.55 -22.87 4.21
CA HIS A 185 -10.20 -21.47 4.32
C HIS A 185 -9.73 -20.83 3.02
N ASP A 186 -9.29 -21.61 2.02
CA ASP A 186 -8.87 -21.07 0.73
C ASP A 186 -10.01 -21.09 -0.30
N PRO A 187 -10.10 -20.09 -1.20
CA PRO A 187 -11.18 -19.95 -2.17
C PRO A 187 -10.94 -20.81 -3.43
N TRP A 188 -10.64 -22.10 -3.25
CA TRP A 188 -10.46 -23.04 -4.36
C TRP A 188 -11.79 -23.47 -5.01
N HIS A 189 -12.90 -23.31 -4.28
CA HIS A 189 -14.24 -23.69 -4.69
C HIS A 189 -15.00 -22.47 -5.27
N PRO A 190 -15.94 -22.64 -6.23
CA PRO A 190 -16.75 -21.54 -6.77
C PRO A 190 -17.55 -20.74 -5.72
N LEU A 191 -17.82 -21.36 -4.57
CA LEU A 191 -18.51 -20.73 -3.44
C LEU A 191 -17.58 -19.86 -2.57
N GLY A 192 -16.31 -19.70 -2.95
CA GLY A 192 -15.27 -19.05 -2.14
C GLY A 192 -14.79 -19.94 -0.99
N PRO A 193 -14.22 -19.36 0.09
CA PRO A 193 -13.79 -20.12 1.24
C PRO A 193 -14.98 -20.81 1.91
N LEU A 194 -14.97 -22.15 1.93
CA LEU A 194 -16.11 -22.94 2.38
C LEU A 194 -16.51 -22.61 3.82
N ILE A 195 -15.55 -22.29 4.70
CA ILE A 195 -15.84 -21.91 6.10
C ILE A 195 -16.70 -20.66 6.23
N SER A 196 -16.62 -19.75 5.25
CA SER A 196 -17.41 -18.52 5.26
C SER A 196 -18.88 -18.77 4.97
N ARG A 197 -19.18 -19.77 4.10
CA ARG A 197 -20.55 -20.14 3.73
C ARG A 197 -21.12 -21.24 4.61
N PHE A 198 -20.28 -22.18 5.05
CA PHE A 198 -20.63 -23.33 5.89
C PHE A 198 -19.79 -23.33 7.19
N PRO A 199 -20.08 -22.44 8.17
CA PRO A 199 -19.31 -22.37 9.41
C PRO A 199 -19.32 -23.66 10.24
N ARG A 200 -20.34 -24.50 10.06
CA ARG A 200 -20.48 -25.84 10.70
C ARG A 200 -20.01 -26.99 9.80
N GLY A 201 -19.50 -26.69 8.61
CA GLY A 201 -19.02 -27.66 7.64
C GLY A 201 -18.02 -28.66 8.23
N PRO A 202 -16.96 -28.21 8.94
CA PRO A 202 -15.97 -29.11 9.53
C PRO A 202 -16.56 -30.18 10.45
N GLN A 203 -17.50 -29.80 11.32
CA GLN A 203 -18.18 -30.71 12.24
C GLN A 203 -19.09 -31.68 11.48
N MET A 204 -19.74 -31.20 10.43
CA MET A 204 -20.75 -31.95 9.70
C MET A 204 -20.14 -32.99 8.75
N THR A 205 -19.02 -32.68 8.12
CA THR A 205 -18.30 -33.62 7.25
C THR A 205 -17.26 -34.46 8.00
N ARG A 206 -17.03 -34.16 9.29
CA ARG A 206 -15.97 -34.76 10.13
C ARG A 206 -14.57 -34.55 9.57
N ILE A 207 -14.36 -33.45 8.83
CA ILE A 207 -13.06 -33.01 8.35
C ILE A 207 -12.63 -31.82 9.19
N GLY A 208 -11.43 -31.85 9.77
CA GLY A 208 -10.92 -30.81 10.64
C GLY A 208 -10.90 -29.44 9.95
N PRO A 209 -11.09 -28.33 10.70
CA PRO A 209 -11.12 -26.98 10.12
C PRO A 209 -9.79 -26.58 9.47
N LEU A 210 -8.67 -27.16 9.91
CA LEU A 210 -7.32 -26.88 9.39
C LEU A 210 -6.87 -27.90 8.34
N ASP A 211 -7.71 -28.88 8.00
CA ASP A 211 -7.34 -29.92 7.05
C ASP A 211 -7.09 -29.34 5.65
N LYS A 212 -6.16 -30.01 4.96
CA LYS A 212 -5.79 -29.69 3.58
C LYS A 212 -6.82 -30.22 2.61
N LEU A 213 -6.83 -29.65 1.41
CA LEU A 213 -7.69 -30.09 0.33
C LEU A 213 -7.39 -31.55 -0.07
N SER A 214 -6.17 -32.04 0.16
CA SER A 214 -5.80 -33.44 -0.04
C SER A 214 -6.62 -34.44 0.78
N ALA A 215 -7.24 -34.03 1.90
CA ALA A 215 -8.08 -34.89 2.72
C ALA A 215 -9.32 -35.43 1.98
N VAL A 216 -9.76 -34.75 0.91
CA VAL A 216 -10.91 -35.14 0.07
C VAL A 216 -10.50 -35.49 -1.36
N ILE A 217 -9.22 -35.75 -1.59
CA ILE A 217 -8.68 -36.14 -2.90
C ILE A 217 -8.03 -37.51 -2.77
N LYS A 218 -8.46 -38.46 -3.60
CA LYS A 218 -7.85 -39.79 -3.71
C LYS A 218 -7.74 -40.19 -5.16
N ASP A 219 -6.55 -40.63 -5.59
CA ASP A 219 -6.26 -41.08 -6.96
C ASP A 219 -6.68 -40.06 -8.05
N GLY A 220 -6.54 -38.77 -7.76
CA GLY A 220 -6.92 -37.68 -8.66
C GLY A 220 -8.44 -37.53 -8.85
N GLN A 221 -9.23 -38.00 -7.89
CA GLN A 221 -10.68 -37.88 -7.83
C GLN A 221 -11.16 -37.36 -6.48
N TRP A 222 -12.39 -36.83 -6.48
CA TRP A 222 -13.01 -36.24 -5.31
C TRP A 222 -13.53 -37.39 -4.46
N ASN A 223 -13.05 -37.49 -3.23
CA ASN A 223 -13.43 -38.51 -2.28
C ASN A 223 -13.96 -37.85 -1.01
N TRP A 224 -15.13 -37.23 -1.13
CA TRP A 224 -15.81 -36.59 0.00
C TRP A 224 -16.44 -37.65 0.91
N PRO A 225 -16.39 -37.47 2.24
CA PRO A 225 -17.14 -38.29 3.16
C PRO A 225 -18.64 -38.11 2.91
N PHE A 226 -19.44 -39.09 3.32
CA PHE A 226 -20.89 -38.99 3.20
C PHE A 226 -21.42 -37.78 3.98
N ILE A 227 -21.96 -36.81 3.26
CA ILE A 227 -22.51 -35.58 3.81
C ILE A 227 -23.99 -35.81 4.13
N THR A 228 -24.37 -35.70 5.40
CA THR A 228 -25.76 -35.89 5.85
C THR A 228 -26.58 -34.60 5.80
N ASP A 229 -25.91 -33.45 5.87
CA ASP A 229 -26.55 -32.13 5.89
C ASP A 229 -26.82 -31.63 4.48
N ILE A 230 -28.09 -31.32 4.22
CA ILE A 230 -28.58 -30.91 2.89
C ILE A 230 -27.89 -29.62 2.42
N ALA A 231 -27.58 -28.68 3.32
CA ALA A 231 -26.90 -27.45 2.92
C ALA A 231 -25.46 -27.73 2.47
N CYS A 232 -24.76 -28.66 3.13
CA CYS A 232 -23.40 -29.03 2.75
C CYS A 232 -23.33 -29.88 1.47
N LEU A 233 -24.42 -30.50 1.01
CA LEU A 233 -24.45 -31.21 -0.29
C LEU A 233 -24.15 -30.27 -1.47
N GLU A 234 -24.44 -28.97 -1.34
CA GLU A 234 -24.09 -27.95 -2.34
C GLU A 234 -22.59 -27.97 -2.67
N ILE A 235 -21.73 -28.29 -1.70
CA ILE A 235 -20.27 -28.41 -1.89
C ILE A 235 -19.97 -29.48 -2.94
N THR A 236 -20.56 -30.67 -2.79
CA THR A 236 -20.31 -31.80 -3.70
C THR A 236 -20.92 -31.62 -5.08
N HIS A 237 -22.00 -30.83 -5.19
CA HIS A 237 -22.66 -30.55 -6.48
C HIS A 237 -21.91 -29.55 -7.35
N MET A 238 -21.10 -28.67 -6.74
CA MET A 238 -20.43 -27.56 -7.42
C MET A 238 -18.91 -27.75 -7.51
N LEU A 239 -18.45 -29.00 -7.38
CA LEU A 239 -17.02 -29.32 -7.40
C LEU A 239 -16.39 -28.96 -8.75
N PRO A 240 -15.28 -28.22 -8.76
CA PRO A 240 -14.56 -27.92 -10.00
C PRO A 240 -13.93 -29.20 -10.58
N PRO A 241 -13.68 -29.23 -11.90
CA PRO A 241 -12.99 -30.35 -12.53
C PRO A 241 -11.55 -30.45 -12.00
N PHE A 242 -11.06 -31.67 -11.82
CA PHE A 242 -9.64 -31.89 -11.52
C PHE A 242 -8.78 -31.49 -12.71
N TRP A 243 -7.72 -30.74 -12.42
CA TRP A 243 -6.74 -30.40 -13.43
C TRP A 243 -5.69 -31.51 -13.50
N ARG A 244 -5.70 -32.32 -14.58
CA ARG A 244 -4.60 -33.23 -14.89
C ARG A 244 -3.64 -32.53 -15.85
N ALA A 245 -2.35 -32.45 -15.49
CA ALA A 245 -1.33 -32.07 -16.45
C ALA A 245 -1.36 -33.08 -17.60
N ARG A 246 -1.56 -32.61 -18.84
CA ARG A 246 -1.54 -33.47 -20.01
C ARG A 246 -0.09 -33.92 -20.24
N THR A 247 0.22 -35.19 -19.96
CA THR A 247 1.47 -35.80 -20.41
C THR A 247 1.30 -36.20 -21.89
N GLU A 248 1.39 -35.22 -22.79
CA GLU A 248 1.51 -35.47 -24.22
C GLU A 248 2.95 -35.19 -24.65
N SER A 249 3.73 -36.27 -24.79
CA SER A 249 4.89 -36.30 -25.69
C SER A 249 4.39 -36.18 -27.12
N PHE A 250 4.65 -35.06 -27.81
CA PHE A 250 5.01 -34.96 -29.24
C PHE A 250 5.02 -33.50 -29.73
N GLY A 251 6.12 -33.11 -30.38
CA GLY A 251 6.11 -32.21 -31.55
C GLY A 251 5.90 -30.71 -31.35
N SER A 252 7.00 -29.96 -31.46
CA SER A 252 7.11 -28.52 -31.79
C SER A 252 5.84 -27.85 -32.35
N GLN A 253 5.29 -26.89 -31.60
CA GLN A 253 4.78 -25.62 -32.14
C GLN A 253 4.73 -24.56 -31.03
N ARG A 254 5.40 -23.43 -31.28
CA ARG A 254 5.46 -22.25 -30.39
C ARG A 254 4.06 -21.69 -30.16
N MET A 255 3.62 -21.68 -28.91
CA MET A 255 2.86 -20.58 -28.31
C MET A 255 3.33 -20.42 -26.88
N ASP A 256 3.86 -19.24 -26.58
CA ASP A 256 4.32 -18.83 -25.27
C ASP A 256 3.24 -17.93 -24.64
N PRO A 257 2.56 -18.40 -23.60
CA PRO A 257 2.20 -17.52 -22.50
C PRO A 257 2.64 -18.15 -21.19
N GLN A 258 3.74 -17.62 -20.64
CA GLN A 258 4.10 -17.57 -19.21
C GLN A 258 3.52 -18.73 -18.39
N HIS A 259 4.25 -19.84 -18.42
CA HIS A 259 4.09 -20.96 -17.51
C HIS A 259 4.14 -20.48 -16.05
N LEU A 260 2.96 -20.31 -15.46
CA LEU A 260 2.79 -20.23 -14.02
C LEU A 260 2.53 -21.64 -13.53
N ASN A 261 3.55 -22.20 -12.90
CA ASN A 261 3.44 -23.42 -12.09
C ASN A 261 2.26 -23.30 -11.12
N CYS A 262 1.60 -24.43 -10.96
CA CYS A 262 0.43 -24.68 -10.11
C CYS A 262 0.45 -23.90 -8.79
N LEU A 263 -0.65 -23.20 -8.53
CA LEU A 263 -1.17 -22.87 -7.20
C LEU A 263 -2.70 -22.98 -7.25
#